data_AF-A0A5C7P9K7-F1
#
_entry.id   AF-A0A5C7P9K7-F1
#
_cell.length_a   1.000
_cell.length_b   1.000
_cell.length_c   1.000
_cell.angle_alpha   90.00
_cell.angle_beta   90.00
_cell.angle_gamma   90.00
#
_symmetry.space_group_name_H-M   'P 1'
#
loop_
_entity.id
_entity.type
_entity.pdbx_description
1 polymer ?
#
loop_
_entity_poly.entity_id
_entity_poly.type
_entity_poly.pdbx_seq_one_letter_code
_entity_poly.pdbx_strand_id
1 'polypeptide(L)'
;MTAPLAVRGAEEGCCSCDCCCYSDATSGLHEGAGEGDSQQRRTVVTTHSGVAGAGSAARGVIFVHTCSKAMSAHVSWALERVLGRPVTLEFTPQPALDGSLRAELSWTGAPGTAARLATELRPFPGLRFEVTEDPSPGNDGERYSCTPDLGIFRATIASNGDIMVGEEQLREMLGRATAASILAEEFDLEVELELLMGRPWDDELEPFRHAGDGAPVRWLNQVG
;
A
#
# COMPACT_ATOMS: atom_id res chain seq x y z
N MET A 1 31.88 16.28 -38.48
CA MET A 1 31.69 14.91 -38.99
C MET A 1 31.56 14.00 -37.79
N THR A 2 30.32 13.73 -37.37
CA THR A 2 30.04 12.82 -36.26
C THR A 2 28.79 12.06 -36.64
N ALA A 3 28.92 10.74 -36.77
CA ALA A 3 27.85 9.83 -37.18
C ALA A 3 26.85 9.60 -36.03
N PRO A 4 25.57 9.32 -36.32
CA PRO A 4 24.62 8.82 -35.33
C PRO A 4 24.61 7.29 -35.33
N LEU A 5 24.52 6.67 -34.16
CA LEU A 5 24.26 5.23 -34.01
C LEU A 5 22.81 5.04 -33.55
N ALA A 6 22.04 4.33 -34.38
CA ALA A 6 20.65 3.99 -34.13
C ALA A 6 20.50 2.61 -33.44
N VAL A 7 19.59 2.57 -32.47
CA VAL A 7 18.56 1.54 -32.16
C VAL A 7 18.95 0.05 -32.19
N ARG A 8 18.80 -0.61 -31.03
CA ARG A 8 18.06 -1.88 -30.77
C ARG A 8 17.57 -1.81 -29.31
N GLY A 9 16.33 -2.09 -28.90
CA GLY A 9 15.41 -3.14 -29.32
C GLY A 9 15.60 -4.34 -28.39
N ALA A 10 14.93 -4.35 -27.23
CA ALA A 10 14.82 -5.52 -26.36
C ALA A 10 13.41 -5.59 -25.76
N GLU A 11 12.69 -6.61 -26.21
CA GLU A 11 11.37 -7.05 -25.82
C GLU A 11 11.41 -7.83 -24.48
N GLU A 12 10.25 -7.87 -23.83
CA GLU A 12 9.73 -8.96 -22.97
C GLU A 12 10.52 -9.43 -21.74
N GLY A 13 9.91 -9.21 -20.56
CA GLY A 13 10.35 -9.79 -19.30
C GLY A 13 9.35 -9.55 -18.18
N CYS A 14 8.17 -10.16 -18.29
CA CYS A 14 7.19 -10.31 -17.21
C CYS A 14 7.88 -10.96 -16.00
N CYS A 15 8.11 -10.21 -14.93
CA CYS A 15 8.57 -10.78 -13.66
C CYS A 15 7.43 -10.68 -12.65
N SER A 16 6.69 -11.79 -12.58
CA SER A 16 5.79 -12.15 -11.49
C SER A 16 6.59 -12.26 -10.19
N CYS A 17 6.35 -11.37 -9.24
CA CYS A 17 6.92 -11.45 -7.90
C CYS A 17 5.95 -12.18 -6.95
N ASP A 18 5.70 -13.46 -7.23
CA ASP A 18 5.20 -14.42 -6.26
C ASP A 18 6.41 -15.10 -5.62
N CYS A 19 6.84 -14.64 -4.44
CA CYS A 19 7.66 -15.47 -3.55
C CYS A 19 7.80 -14.85 -2.16
N CYS A 20 6.90 -15.21 -1.25
CA CYS A 20 7.18 -15.39 0.17
C CYS A 20 6.13 -16.36 0.75
N CYS A 21 6.13 -17.60 0.25
CA CYS A 21 5.47 -18.72 0.89
C CYS A 21 6.49 -19.82 1.18
N TYR A 22 6.36 -20.31 2.40
CA TYR A 22 7.25 -21.16 3.17
C TYR A 22 7.23 -22.64 2.73
N SER A 23 8.28 -23.35 3.17
CA SER A 23 8.44 -24.80 3.41
C SER A 23 8.81 -25.81 2.30
N ASP A 24 10.02 -26.36 2.50
CA ASP A 24 10.47 -27.77 2.47
C ASP A 24 10.28 -28.66 1.25
N ALA A 25 11.42 -29.11 0.69
CA ALA A 25 11.87 -30.50 0.78
C ALA A 25 13.27 -30.67 0.16
N THR A 26 14.27 -31.00 0.98
CA THR A 26 15.58 -31.54 0.53
C THR A 26 15.57 -33.06 0.70
N SER A 27 16.11 -33.79 -0.29
CA SER A 27 16.43 -35.21 -0.18
C SER A 27 17.88 -35.46 -0.58
N GLY A 28 18.68 -35.98 0.36
CA GLY A 28 19.88 -36.81 0.15
C GLY A 28 21.17 -36.05 -0.23
N LEU A 29 22.37 -36.37 0.25
CA LEU A 29 22.92 -37.47 1.05
C LEU A 29 24.29 -36.99 1.55
N HIS A 30 24.66 -37.17 2.82
CA HIS A 30 25.98 -37.70 3.20
C HIS A 30 26.10 -38.01 4.70
N GLU A 31 26.59 -39.21 4.99
CA GLU A 31 26.94 -39.73 6.32
C GLU A 31 28.13 -39.00 6.94
N GLY A 32 28.09 -38.87 8.27
CA GLY A 32 29.21 -38.47 9.12
C GLY A 32 28.84 -38.60 10.60
N ALA A 33 29.36 -39.65 11.24
CA ALA A 33 29.13 -40.00 12.63
C ALA A 33 29.69 -38.95 13.63
N GLY A 34 28.93 -38.67 14.68
CA GLY A 34 29.35 -37.83 15.80
C GLY A 34 28.31 -37.88 16.92
N GLU A 35 28.59 -38.68 17.94
CA GLU A 35 27.74 -38.89 19.10
C GLU A 35 27.85 -37.68 20.06
N GLY A 36 26.73 -37.02 20.32
CA GLY A 36 26.64 -35.83 21.17
C GLY A 36 25.22 -35.63 21.67
N ASP A 37 24.97 -36.10 22.89
CA ASP A 37 23.72 -35.93 23.64
C ASP A 37 23.33 -34.45 23.75
N SER A 38 22.22 -34.07 23.11
CA SER A 38 21.64 -32.74 23.21
C SER A 38 20.12 -32.83 23.27
N GLN A 39 19.61 -32.55 24.47
CA GLN A 39 18.20 -32.57 24.85
C GLN A 39 17.34 -31.71 23.91
N GLN A 40 16.41 -32.37 23.22
CA GLN A 40 15.49 -31.73 22.29
C GLN A 40 14.38 -31.00 23.03
N ARG A 41 14.48 -29.67 23.13
CA ARG A 41 13.44 -28.78 23.66
C ARG A 41 12.27 -28.75 22.67
N ARG A 42 11.19 -29.48 22.96
CA ARG A 42 9.93 -29.41 22.21
C ARG A 42 9.30 -28.03 22.39
N THR A 43 9.33 -27.20 21.34
CA THR A 43 8.49 -26.00 21.25
C THR A 43 7.05 -26.45 20.98
N VAL A 44 6.19 -26.34 21.99
CA VAL A 44 4.74 -26.52 21.82
C VAL A 44 4.22 -25.24 21.17
N VAL A 45 3.92 -25.29 19.87
CA VAL A 45 3.20 -24.22 19.18
C VAL A 45 1.73 -24.33 19.57
N THR A 46 1.32 -23.54 20.56
CA THR A 46 -0.10 -23.40 20.92
C THR A 46 -0.78 -22.57 19.84
N THR A 47 -1.48 -23.23 18.91
CA THR A 47 -2.36 -22.56 17.96
C THR A 47 -3.61 -22.07 18.71
N HIS A 48 -3.67 -20.76 18.99
CA HIS A 48 -4.93 -20.15 19.41
C HIS A 48 -5.84 -20.04 18.17
N SER A 49 -6.71 -21.03 17.98
CA SER A 49 -7.90 -20.88 17.12
C SER A 49 -8.80 -19.83 17.74
N GLY A 50 -8.61 -18.58 17.34
CA GLY A 50 -9.55 -17.50 17.62
C GLY A 50 -10.86 -17.77 16.90
N VAL A 51 -11.94 -17.89 17.67
CA VAL A 51 -13.30 -17.91 17.15
C VAL A 51 -13.53 -16.61 16.39
N ALA A 52 -13.84 -16.70 15.10
CA ALA A 52 -14.27 -15.56 14.30
C ALA A 52 -15.62 -15.04 14.87
N GLY A 53 -15.54 -14.14 15.85
CA GLY A 53 -16.66 -13.29 16.21
C GLY A 53 -17.07 -12.50 14.97
N ALA A 54 -18.38 -12.22 14.83
CA ALA A 54 -18.90 -11.39 13.76
C ALA A 54 -18.01 -10.16 13.59
N GLY A 55 -17.21 -10.15 12.52
CA GLY A 55 -16.07 -9.24 12.39
C GLY A 55 -16.57 -7.81 12.55
N SER A 56 -15.98 -7.08 13.50
CA SER A 56 -16.28 -5.65 13.63
C SER A 56 -16.09 -5.01 12.27
N ALA A 57 -17.13 -4.39 11.74
CA ALA A 57 -17.05 -3.74 10.44
C ALA A 57 -15.96 -2.67 10.49
N ALA A 58 -14.96 -2.81 9.62
CA ALA A 58 -14.02 -1.73 9.34
C ALA A 58 -14.71 -0.69 8.45
N ARG A 59 -14.17 0.51 8.46
CA ARG A 59 -14.67 1.62 7.65
C ARG A 59 -13.50 2.50 7.24
N GLY A 60 -13.73 3.35 6.25
CA GLY A 60 -12.72 4.30 5.84
C GLY A 60 -13.17 5.11 4.63
N VAL A 61 -12.21 5.74 3.97
CA VAL A 61 -12.46 6.64 2.83
C VAL A 61 -11.54 6.29 1.68
N ILE A 62 -12.05 6.39 0.46
CA ILE A 62 -11.25 6.36 -0.76
C ILE A 62 -11.26 7.78 -1.33
N PHE A 63 -10.08 8.33 -1.60
CA PHE A 63 -9.90 9.56 -2.34
C PHE A 63 -9.33 9.22 -3.70
N VAL A 64 -10.07 9.52 -4.77
CA VAL A 64 -9.52 9.52 -6.14
C VAL A 64 -9.13 10.95 -6.46
N HIS A 65 -7.82 11.20 -6.52
CA HIS A 65 -7.26 12.53 -6.75
C HIS A 65 -7.19 12.88 -8.23
N THR A 66 -6.86 11.91 -9.08
CA THR A 66 -6.87 12.08 -10.54
C THR A 66 -7.37 10.83 -11.24
N CYS A 67 -8.38 10.97 -12.10
CA CYS A 67 -8.90 9.91 -12.97
C CYS A 67 -9.31 10.50 -14.33
N SER A 68 -9.01 9.82 -15.43
CA SER A 68 -9.53 10.24 -16.73
C SER A 68 -11.03 9.96 -16.84
N LYS A 69 -11.75 10.74 -17.65
CA LYS A 69 -13.20 10.52 -17.88
C LYS A 69 -13.51 9.15 -18.49
N ALA A 70 -12.61 8.60 -19.31
CA ALA A 70 -12.78 7.27 -19.90
C ALA A 70 -12.64 6.14 -18.86
N MET A 71 -11.91 6.39 -17.78
CA MET A 71 -11.58 5.39 -16.76
C MET A 71 -12.54 5.39 -15.56
N SER A 72 -13.29 6.47 -15.35
CA SER A 72 -14.14 6.65 -14.15
C SER A 72 -15.14 5.51 -13.93
N ALA A 73 -15.75 4.99 -15.00
CA ALA A 73 -16.67 3.84 -14.92
C ALA A 73 -15.95 2.57 -14.44
N HIS A 74 -14.73 2.32 -14.94
CA HIS A 74 -13.94 1.15 -14.55
C HIS A 74 -13.44 1.25 -13.10
N VAL A 75 -13.11 2.45 -12.63
CA VAL A 75 -12.79 2.70 -11.22
C VAL A 75 -14.00 2.34 -10.34
N SER A 76 -15.20 2.84 -10.68
CA SER A 76 -16.43 2.48 -9.95
C SER A 76 -16.62 0.96 -9.90
N TRP A 77 -16.52 0.27 -11.04
CA TRP A 77 -16.66 -1.19 -11.07
C TRP A 77 -15.60 -1.94 -10.26
N ALA A 78 -14.37 -1.41 -10.18
CA ALA A 78 -13.34 -1.99 -9.32
C ALA A 78 -13.71 -1.89 -7.84
N LEU A 79 -14.22 -0.73 -7.40
CA LEU A 79 -14.69 -0.56 -6.03
C LEU A 79 -15.87 -1.49 -5.72
N GLU A 80 -16.83 -1.62 -6.64
CA GLU A 80 -17.99 -2.51 -6.48
C GLU A 80 -17.59 -3.98 -6.30
N ARG A 81 -16.57 -4.45 -7.05
CA ARG A 81 -16.05 -5.81 -6.91
C ARG A 81 -15.49 -6.08 -5.51
N VAL A 82 -14.76 -5.12 -4.93
CA VAL A 82 -14.19 -5.28 -3.59
C VAL A 82 -15.26 -5.20 -2.51
N LEU A 83 -16.15 -4.20 -2.62
CA LEU A 83 -17.18 -3.93 -1.62
C LEU A 83 -18.38 -4.87 -1.72
N GLY A 84 -18.53 -5.61 -2.83
CA GLY A 84 -19.62 -6.57 -3.04
C GLY A 84 -21.00 -5.92 -3.18
N ARG A 85 -21.04 -4.61 -3.49
CA ARG A 85 -22.28 -3.84 -3.64
C ARG A 85 -22.09 -2.70 -4.64
N PRO A 86 -23.18 -2.22 -5.27
CA PRO A 86 -23.12 -1.02 -6.10
C PRO A 86 -22.58 0.18 -5.31
N VAL A 87 -21.83 1.03 -5.99
CA VAL A 87 -21.29 2.28 -5.45
C VAL A 87 -21.64 3.45 -6.36
N THR A 88 -21.79 4.63 -5.78
CA THR A 88 -22.00 5.86 -6.56
C THR A 88 -20.87 6.82 -6.21
N LEU A 89 -19.96 7.01 -7.16
CA LEU A 89 -18.91 8.02 -7.10
C LEU A 89 -19.38 9.27 -7.84
N GLU A 90 -19.35 10.41 -7.16
CA GLU A 90 -19.55 11.70 -7.79
C GLU A 90 -18.21 12.23 -8.29
N PHE A 91 -17.93 11.98 -9.57
CA PHE A 91 -16.73 12.50 -10.21
C PHE A 91 -16.91 13.97 -10.59
N THR A 92 -16.06 14.83 -10.04
CA THR A 92 -16.00 16.26 -10.34
C THR A 92 -14.67 16.63 -11.01
N PRO A 93 -14.58 17.73 -11.77
CA PRO A 93 -13.30 18.19 -12.31
C PRO A 93 -12.27 18.42 -11.19
N GLN A 94 -11.02 18.02 -11.42
CA GLN A 94 -9.89 18.25 -10.51
C GLN A 94 -9.16 19.55 -10.89
N PRO A 95 -9.24 20.63 -10.09
CA PRO A 95 -8.64 21.93 -10.44
C PRO A 95 -7.11 21.92 -10.54
N ALA A 96 -6.42 20.99 -9.87
CA ALA A 96 -4.96 20.89 -9.94
C ALA A 96 -4.44 20.30 -11.26
N LEU A 97 -5.30 19.62 -12.04
CA LEU A 97 -4.91 19.00 -13.30
C LEU A 97 -6.08 18.96 -14.28
N ASP A 98 -6.06 19.88 -15.23
CA ASP A 98 -7.07 20.01 -16.27
C ASP A 98 -7.33 18.69 -17.01
N GLY A 99 -8.61 18.41 -17.26
CA GLY A 99 -9.05 17.19 -17.94
C GLY A 99 -9.08 15.94 -17.05
N SER A 100 -8.62 16.03 -15.79
CA SER A 100 -8.77 14.96 -14.81
C SER A 100 -9.99 15.18 -13.90
N LEU A 101 -10.48 14.07 -13.34
CA LEU A 101 -11.60 14.02 -12.41
C LEU A 101 -11.11 13.57 -11.03
N ARG A 102 -11.79 14.04 -9.98
CA ARG A 102 -11.64 13.59 -8.59
C ARG A 102 -12.96 13.04 -8.06
N ALA A 103 -12.90 12.17 -7.07
CA ALA A 103 -14.07 11.66 -6.36
C ALA A 103 -13.68 11.20 -4.95
N GLU A 104 -14.67 11.11 -4.07
CA GLU A 104 -14.51 10.55 -2.72
C GLU A 104 -15.62 9.52 -2.47
N LEU A 105 -15.29 8.46 -1.73
CA LEU A 105 -16.27 7.48 -1.26
C LEU A 105 -15.93 6.99 0.14
N SER A 106 -16.83 7.22 1.10
CA SER A 106 -16.79 6.51 2.38
C SER A 106 -17.29 5.07 2.21
N TRP A 107 -16.63 4.13 2.86
CA TRP A 107 -16.92 2.70 2.73
C TRP A 107 -16.96 2.01 4.09
N THR A 108 -17.59 0.84 4.11
CA THR A 108 -17.61 -0.10 5.24
C THR A 108 -17.40 -1.51 4.70
N GLY A 109 -16.74 -2.38 5.48
CA GLY A 109 -16.32 -3.71 5.03
C GLY A 109 -15.73 -4.55 6.16
N ALA A 110 -15.10 -5.66 5.79
CA ALA A 110 -14.28 -6.43 6.72
C ALA A 110 -12.93 -5.73 6.94
N PRO A 111 -12.24 -5.95 8.07
CA PRO A 111 -10.86 -5.51 8.23
C PRO A 111 -9.98 -5.98 7.06
N GLY A 112 -9.08 -5.10 6.62
CA GLY A 112 -8.24 -5.31 5.44
C GLY A 112 -8.92 -4.98 4.10
N THR A 113 -10.14 -4.41 4.11
CA THR A 113 -10.79 -3.94 2.90
C THR A 113 -10.00 -2.82 2.23
N ALA A 114 -9.34 -1.91 2.97
CA ALA A 114 -8.49 -0.89 2.35
C ALA A 114 -7.36 -1.48 1.51
N ALA A 115 -6.69 -2.52 2.00
CA ALA A 115 -5.64 -3.22 1.27
C ALA A 115 -6.16 -3.77 -0.07
N ARG A 116 -7.35 -4.40 -0.04
CA ARG A 116 -8.01 -4.96 -1.23
C ARG A 116 -8.41 -3.87 -2.22
N LEU A 117 -8.92 -2.73 -1.74
CA LEU A 117 -9.25 -1.57 -2.56
C LEU A 117 -8.00 -1.00 -3.24
N ALA A 118 -6.92 -0.76 -2.48
CA ALA A 118 -5.67 -0.27 -3.01
C ALA A 118 -5.07 -1.21 -4.06
N THR A 119 -5.15 -2.53 -3.82
CA THR A 119 -4.70 -3.56 -4.77
C THR A 119 -5.48 -3.51 -6.08
N GLU A 120 -6.81 -3.39 -6.03
CA GLU A 120 -7.64 -3.31 -7.24
C GLU A 120 -7.47 -2.00 -8.01
N LEU A 121 -7.14 -0.90 -7.32
CA LEU A 121 -6.94 0.41 -7.95
C LEU A 121 -5.52 0.60 -8.53
N ARG A 122 -4.51 -0.07 -7.99
CA ARG A 122 -3.11 0.03 -8.44
C ARG A 122 -2.89 -0.09 -9.95
N PRO A 123 -3.55 -1.01 -10.69
CA PRO A 123 -3.22 -1.24 -12.10
C PRO A 123 -3.71 -0.13 -13.05
N PHE A 124 -4.53 0.81 -12.55
CA PHE A 124 -5.11 1.86 -13.38
C PHE A 124 -4.07 2.94 -13.72
N PRO A 125 -3.73 3.12 -15.02
CA PRO A 125 -2.67 4.04 -15.41
C PRO A 125 -3.04 5.49 -15.14
N GLY A 126 -2.10 6.25 -14.56
CA GLY A 126 -2.28 7.67 -14.27
C GLY A 126 -3.24 7.97 -13.11
N LEU A 127 -3.72 6.93 -12.40
CA LEU A 127 -4.58 7.10 -11.22
C LEU A 127 -3.74 7.58 -10.04
N ARG A 128 -4.16 8.68 -9.41
CA ARG A 128 -3.70 9.09 -8.08
C ARG A 128 -4.81 8.83 -7.10
N PHE A 129 -4.53 8.11 -6.03
CA PHE A 129 -5.55 7.81 -5.04
C PHE A 129 -4.98 7.60 -3.65
N GLU A 130 -5.86 7.70 -2.66
CA GLU A 130 -5.60 7.27 -1.30
C GLU A 130 -6.75 6.40 -0.80
N VAL A 131 -6.43 5.43 0.06
CA VAL A 131 -7.43 4.63 0.77
C VAL A 131 -7.05 4.61 2.24
N THR A 132 -7.98 4.98 3.10
CA THR A 132 -7.83 4.86 4.56
C THR A 132 -8.72 3.74 5.10
N GLU A 133 -8.28 3.12 6.18
CA GLU A 133 -9.05 2.26 7.07
C GLU A 133 -8.91 2.80 8.48
N ASP A 134 -10.04 3.13 9.11
CA ASP A 134 -10.09 3.54 10.51
C ASP A 134 -9.72 2.34 11.40
N PRO A 135 -9.03 2.56 12.54
CA PRO A 135 -8.75 1.48 13.48
C PRO A 135 -10.03 0.80 13.95
N SER A 136 -9.99 -0.52 14.08
CA SER A 136 -11.12 -1.35 14.53
C SER A 136 -10.67 -2.30 15.64
N PRO A 137 -11.59 -2.91 16.41
CA PRO A 137 -11.21 -3.87 17.44
C PRO A 137 -10.24 -4.96 16.94
N GLY A 138 -9.00 -4.91 17.42
CA GLY A 138 -7.95 -5.86 17.06
C GLY A 138 -7.20 -5.55 15.76
N ASN A 139 -7.46 -4.43 15.09
CA ASN A 139 -6.74 -4.00 13.88
C ASN A 139 -6.37 -2.52 13.97
N ASP A 140 -5.13 -2.22 13.61
CA ASP A 140 -4.67 -0.83 13.51
C ASP A 140 -5.31 -0.11 12.32
N GLY A 141 -5.25 1.21 12.35
CA GLY A 141 -5.65 2.02 11.19
C GLY A 141 -4.60 1.93 10.09
N GLU A 142 -5.01 2.07 8.84
CA GLU A 142 -4.12 1.95 7.69
C GLU A 142 -4.37 3.07 6.68
N ARG A 143 -3.32 3.52 6.03
CA ARG A 143 -3.37 4.47 4.91
C ARG A 143 -2.55 3.92 3.76
N TYR A 144 -3.15 3.97 2.58
CA TYR A 144 -2.52 3.66 1.30
C TYR A 144 -2.54 4.94 0.47
N SER A 145 -1.40 5.30 -0.11
CA SER A 145 -1.27 6.41 -1.05
C SER A 145 -0.64 5.87 -2.32
N CYS A 146 -1.20 6.18 -3.48
CA CYS A 146 -0.69 5.70 -4.76
C CYS A 146 -0.52 6.85 -5.73
N THR A 147 0.65 6.90 -6.37
CA THR A 147 0.90 7.81 -7.47
C THR A 147 1.42 7.06 -8.70
N PRO A 148 1.29 7.64 -9.91
CA PRO A 148 1.77 7.00 -11.14
C PRO A 148 3.27 6.70 -11.13
N ASP A 149 4.07 7.59 -10.55
CA ASP A 149 5.53 7.53 -10.64
C ASP A 149 6.15 6.76 -9.45
N LEU A 150 5.56 6.85 -8.25
CA LEU A 150 6.08 6.23 -7.03
C LEU A 150 5.41 4.88 -6.70
N GLY A 151 4.26 4.58 -7.30
CA GLY A 151 3.48 3.39 -6.96
C GLY A 151 2.78 3.53 -5.60
N ILE A 152 2.59 2.40 -4.89
CA ILE A 152 1.88 2.38 -3.60
C ILE A 152 2.85 2.57 -2.43
N PHE A 153 2.49 3.51 -1.56
CA PHE A 153 2.93 3.60 -0.18
C PHE A 153 1.83 3.08 0.75
N ARG A 154 2.25 2.39 1.82
CA ARG A 154 1.38 1.91 2.90
C ARG A 154 1.98 2.37 4.23
N ALA A 155 1.14 2.91 5.10
CA ALA A 155 1.48 3.19 6.49
C ALA A 155 0.37 2.74 7.44
N THR A 156 0.77 2.21 8.59
CA THR A 156 -0.11 2.07 9.74
C THR A 156 -0.27 3.44 10.40
N ILE A 157 -1.48 3.80 10.79
CA ILE A 157 -1.83 5.12 11.33
C ILE A 157 -2.29 4.97 12.78
N ALA A 158 -1.69 5.76 13.66
CA ALA A 158 -2.09 5.87 15.06
C ALA A 158 -3.45 6.59 15.18
N SER A 159 -4.11 6.45 16.32
CA SER A 159 -5.44 7.06 16.56
C SER A 159 -5.46 8.59 16.42
N ASN A 160 -4.30 9.25 16.52
CA ASN A 160 -4.14 10.70 16.34
C ASN A 160 -3.85 11.12 14.89
N GLY A 161 -3.74 10.16 13.95
CA GLY A 161 -3.43 10.41 12.54
C GLY A 161 -1.94 10.32 12.18
N ASP A 162 -1.06 10.08 13.14
CA ASP A 162 0.38 9.96 12.88
C ASP A 162 0.71 8.64 12.18
N ILE A 163 1.70 8.67 11.29
CA ILE A 163 2.29 7.46 10.72
C ILE A 163 3.09 6.75 11.80
N MET A 164 2.78 5.47 12.03
CA MET A 164 3.56 4.61 12.90
C MET A 164 4.67 3.94 12.09
N VAL A 165 5.91 4.23 12.46
CA VAL A 165 7.09 3.56 11.92
C VAL A 165 7.45 2.38 12.82
N GLY A 166 7.40 1.17 12.28
CA GLY A 166 7.69 -0.04 13.01
C GLY A 166 9.18 -0.24 13.30
N GLU A 167 9.47 -0.92 14.41
CA GLU A 167 10.85 -1.27 14.80
C GLU A 167 11.60 -2.01 13.69
N GLU A 168 10.95 -2.95 13.00
CA GLU A 168 11.58 -3.71 11.91
C GLU A 168 11.93 -2.82 10.72
N GLN A 169 11.08 -1.84 10.38
CA GLN A 169 11.38 -0.92 9.28
C GLN A 169 12.60 -0.04 9.61
N LEU A 170 12.74 0.40 10.87
CA LEU A 170 13.94 1.12 11.33
C LEU A 170 15.19 0.23 11.30
N ARG A 171 15.05 -1.04 11.69
CA ARG A 171 16.15 -2.02 11.64
C ARG A 171 16.60 -2.26 10.20
N GLU A 172 15.66 -2.42 9.26
CA GLU A 172 15.95 -2.57 7.83
C GLU A 172 16.68 -1.33 7.28
N MET A 173 16.21 -0.11 7.61
CA MET A 173 16.86 1.14 7.21
C MET A 173 18.30 1.23 7.75
N LEU A 174 18.52 0.91 9.03
CA LEU A 174 19.86 0.88 9.61
C LEU A 174 20.76 -0.19 8.98
N GLY A 175 20.18 -1.33 8.59
CA GLY A 175 20.85 -2.37 7.82
C GLY A 175 21.34 -1.84 6.47
N ARG A 176 20.50 -1.11 5.73
CA ARG A 176 20.88 -0.45 4.47
C ARG A 176 22.00 0.59 4.69
N ALA A 177 21.89 1.40 5.75
CA ALA A 177 22.92 2.38 6.11
C ALA A 177 24.29 1.71 6.39
N THR A 178 24.27 0.59 7.12
CA THR A 178 25.46 -0.19 7.42
C THR A 178 26.07 -0.80 6.16
N ALA A 179 25.23 -1.37 5.28
CA ALA A 179 25.68 -1.93 4.01
C ALA A 179 26.32 -0.86 3.11
N ALA A 180 25.69 0.30 2.96
CA ALA A 180 26.23 1.42 2.18
C ALA A 180 27.60 1.88 2.72
N SER A 181 27.74 1.96 4.06
CA SER A 181 29.03 2.29 4.69
C SER A 181 30.13 1.26 4.37
N ILE A 182 29.81 -0.04 4.36
CA ILE A 182 30.76 -1.12 4.01
C ILE A 182 31.14 -1.07 2.53
N LEU A 183 30.18 -0.77 1.66
CA LEU A 183 30.36 -0.72 0.21
C LEU A 183 30.91 0.63 -0.30
N ALA A 184 31.09 1.61 0.60
CA ALA A 184 31.45 2.99 0.27
C ALA A 184 30.46 3.66 -0.71
N GLU A 185 29.17 3.35 -0.55
CA GLU A 185 28.06 3.97 -1.27
C GLU A 185 27.50 5.16 -0.48
N GLU A 186 26.86 6.09 -1.20
CA GLU A 186 26.17 7.22 -0.57
C GLU A 186 24.89 6.74 0.11
N PHE A 187 24.66 7.21 1.34
CA PHE A 187 23.43 6.96 2.08
C PHE A 187 22.97 8.24 2.74
N ASP A 188 21.79 8.71 2.33
CA ASP A 188 21.17 9.89 2.91
C ASP A 188 20.09 9.46 3.91
N LEU A 189 20.38 9.66 5.19
CA LEU A 189 19.47 9.33 6.28
C LEU A 189 18.18 10.14 6.24
N GLU A 190 18.25 11.41 5.82
CA GLU A 190 17.08 12.27 5.76
C GLU A 190 16.12 11.77 4.68
N VAL A 191 16.63 11.47 3.49
CA VAL A 191 15.83 10.90 2.39
C VAL A 191 15.21 9.55 2.76
N GLU A 192 15.96 8.67 3.43
CA GLU A 192 15.44 7.35 3.83
C GLU A 192 14.34 7.45 4.90
N LEU A 193 14.46 8.40 5.83
CA LEU A 193 13.42 8.70 6.81
C LEU A 193 12.17 9.30 6.14
N GLU A 194 12.36 10.20 5.17
CA GLU A 194 11.26 10.78 4.39
C GLU A 194 10.50 9.72 3.60
N LEU A 195 11.21 8.77 2.99
CA LEU A 195 10.60 7.62 2.31
C LEU A 195 9.79 6.76 3.27
N LEU A 196 10.31 6.51 4.47
CA LEU A 196 9.64 5.72 5.50
C LEU A 196 8.36 6.40 6.02
N MET A 197 8.36 7.73 6.07
CA MET A 197 7.19 8.54 6.40
C MET A 197 6.27 8.82 5.21
N GLY A 198 6.60 8.37 4.00
CA GLY A 198 5.79 8.57 2.81
C GLY A 198 5.79 10.01 2.26
N ARG A 199 6.76 10.84 2.67
CA ARG A 199 6.83 12.26 2.26
C ARG A 199 6.80 12.46 0.73
N PRO A 200 7.49 11.65 -0.10
CA PRO A 200 7.41 11.83 -1.56
C PRO A 200 6.00 11.63 -2.13
N TRP A 201 5.20 10.74 -1.54
CA TRP A 201 3.79 10.57 -1.92
C TRP A 201 2.96 11.77 -1.48
N ASP A 202 3.20 12.27 -0.28
CA ASP A 202 2.51 13.47 0.22
C ASP A 202 2.83 14.68 -0.64
N ASP A 203 4.10 14.94 -0.96
CA ASP A 203 4.52 16.06 -1.80
C ASP A 203 3.87 16.00 -3.20
N GLU A 204 3.72 14.81 -3.79
CA GLU A 204 3.05 14.64 -5.08
C GLU A 204 1.52 14.81 -4.98
N LEU A 205 0.89 14.31 -3.91
CA LEU A 205 -0.56 14.33 -3.75
C LEU A 205 -1.09 15.67 -3.21
N GLU A 206 -0.26 16.44 -2.51
CA GLU A 206 -0.65 17.68 -1.83
C GLU A 206 -1.39 18.68 -2.73
N PRO A 207 -0.95 18.96 -3.97
CA PRO A 207 -1.68 19.87 -4.87
C PRO A 207 -3.12 19.42 -5.16
N PHE A 208 -3.37 18.11 -5.17
CA PHE A 208 -4.67 17.53 -5.48
C PHE A 208 -5.62 17.49 -4.28
N ARG A 209 -5.08 17.46 -3.05
CA ARG A 209 -5.86 17.53 -1.80
C ARG A 209 -6.57 18.89 -1.69
N HIS A 210 -5.80 19.97 -1.73
CA HIS A 210 -6.26 21.36 -1.53
C HIS A 210 -7.14 21.92 -2.65
N ALA A 211 -7.00 21.37 -3.85
CA ALA A 211 -7.85 21.75 -4.98
C ALA A 211 -9.34 21.36 -4.80
N GLY A 212 -9.71 20.76 -3.65
CA GLY A 212 -11.07 20.37 -3.29
C GLY A 212 -11.79 21.32 -2.34
N ASP A 213 -11.11 22.32 -1.77
CA ASP A 213 -11.68 23.23 -0.76
C ASP A 213 -12.82 24.14 -1.28
N GLY A 214 -13.10 24.09 -2.59
CA GLY A 214 -14.24 24.75 -3.21
C GLY A 214 -15.46 23.85 -3.48
N ALA A 215 -15.40 22.55 -3.18
CA ALA A 215 -16.51 21.63 -3.38
C ALA A 215 -17.62 21.86 -2.33
N PRO A 216 -18.91 21.82 -2.70
CA PRO A 216 -19.99 22.06 -1.75
C PRO A 216 -19.99 20.99 -0.65
N VAL A 217 -19.68 21.41 0.58
CA VAL A 217 -19.75 20.57 1.78
C VAL A 217 -21.21 20.13 1.98
N ARG A 218 -21.51 18.88 1.64
CA ARG A 218 -22.78 18.25 1.98
C ARG A 218 -22.68 17.73 3.41
N TRP A 219 -23.09 18.55 4.37
CA TRP A 219 -23.27 18.12 5.75
C TRP A 219 -24.19 16.90 5.80
N LEU A 220 -23.65 15.74 6.20
CA LEU A 220 -24.48 14.58 6.52
C LEU A 220 -24.92 14.71 7.99
N ASN A 221 -26.22 14.94 8.18
CA ASN A 221 -26.86 15.05 9.49
C ASN A 221 -26.71 13.75 10.32
N GLN A 222 -26.57 13.93 11.63
CA GLN A 222 -26.68 12.91 12.67
C GLN A 222 -27.91 12.00 12.48
N VAL A 223 -27.76 10.71 12.74
CA VAL A 223 -28.87 9.86 13.14
C VAL A 223 -28.74 9.57 14.63
N GLY A 224 -29.85 9.78 15.36
CA GLY A 224 -29.92 9.72 16.82
C GLY A 224 -30.13 8.34 17.40
#